data_AF-I6D196-F1
#
_entry.id   AF-I6D196-F1
#
_cell.length_a   1.000
_cell.length_b   1.000
_cell.length_c   1.000
_cell.angle_alpha   90.00
_cell.angle_beta   90.00
_cell.angle_gamma   90.00
#
_symmetry.space_group_name_H-M   'P 1'
#
loop_
_entity.id
_entity.type
_entity.pdbx_description
1 polymer ?
#
loop_
_entity_poly.entity_id
_entity_poly.type
_entity_poly.pdbx_seq_one_letter_code
_entity_poly.pdbx_strand_id
1 'polypeptide(L)' 'MCQVFGVSRSGYYNWVQHEPSDRKQSDERLKLEIKVAHIRTRKHMEPGGSRRSWQRMASSLVVTDWHVFVRS' A
#
# COMPACT_ATOMS: atom_id res chain seq x y z
N MET A 1 16.47 -22.00 4.41
CA MET A 1 15.14 -21.70 3.82
C MET A 1 14.52 -22.88 3.10
N CYS A 2 15.01 -23.35 1.95
CA CYS A 2 14.38 -24.45 1.20
C CYS A 2 14.21 -25.75 2.02
N GLN A 3 15.22 -26.16 2.79
CA GLN A 3 15.16 -27.33 3.69
C GLN A 3 14.12 -27.21 4.80
N VAL A 4 13.88 -26.01 5.32
CA VAL A 4 12.92 -25.76 6.41
C VAL A 4 11.49 -25.91 5.91
N PHE A 5 11.23 -25.46 4.69
CA PHE A 5 9.91 -25.52 4.06
C PHE A 5 9.68 -26.81 3.24
N GLY A 6 10.67 -27.70 3.15
CA GLY A 6 10.58 -28.94 2.37
C GLY A 6 10.40 -28.74 0.86
N VAL A 7 10.74 -27.57 0.32
CA VAL A 7 10.57 -27.23 -1.10
C VAL A 7 11.88 -27.28 -1.86
N SER A 8 11.81 -27.50 -3.18
CA SER A 8 12.97 -27.36 -4.05
C SER A 8 13.44 -25.91 -4.12
N ARG A 9 14.71 -25.71 -4.51
CA ARG A 9 15.28 -24.37 -4.69
C ARG A 9 14.51 -23.56 -5.74
N SER A 10 14.09 -24.19 -6.84
CA SER A 10 13.24 -23.55 -7.86
C SER A 10 11.84 -23.22 -7.33
N GLY A 11 11.24 -24.11 -6.54
CA GLY A 11 9.93 -23.86 -5.92
C GLY A 11 9.94 -22.67 -4.97
N TYR A 12 11.01 -22.53 -4.18
CA TYR A 12 11.19 -21.37 -3.30
C TYR A 12 11.25 -20.05 -4.09
N TYR A 13 12.08 -19.99 -5.14
CA TYR A 13 12.20 -18.76 -5.93
C TYR A 13 10.97 -18.45 -6.77
N ASN A 14 10.27 -19.47 -7.28
CA ASN A 14 8.99 -19.28 -7.97
C ASN A 14 7.94 -18.68 -7.04
N TRP A 15 7.87 -19.15 -5.79
CA TRP A 15 6.95 -18.59 -4.80
C TRP A 15 7.31 -17.14 -4.43
N VAL A 16 8.59 -16.85 -4.23
CA VAL A 16 9.07 -15.50 -3.87
C VAL A 16 8.84 -14.49 -5.01
N GLN A 17 9.01 -14.92 -6.26
CA GLN A 17 8.84 -14.06 -7.44
C GLN A 17 7.42 -14.08 -8.00
N HIS A 18 6.50 -14.82 -7.37
CA HIS A 18 5.15 -14.94 -7.88
C HIS A 18 4.42 -13.58 -7.84
N GLU A 19 3.69 -13.28 -8.90
CA GLU A 19 2.80 -12.13 -9.01
C GLU A 19 1.87 -12.06 -7.78
N PRO A 20 1.60 -10.87 -7.23
CA PRO A 20 0.58 -10.71 -6.21
C PRO A 20 -0.75 -11.31 -6.68
N SER A 21 -1.37 -12.16 -5.87
CA SER A 21 -2.69 -12.71 -6.21
C SER A 21 -3.76 -11.61 -6.25
N ASP A 22 -4.84 -11.83 -7.00
CA ASP A 22 -5.95 -10.88 -7.13
C ASP A 22 -6.48 -10.39 -5.77
N ARG A 23 -6.55 -11.30 -4.79
CA ARG A 23 -6.94 -10.98 -3.42
C ARG A 23 -5.95 -10.02 -2.75
N LYS A 24 -4.64 -10.25 -2.90
CA LYS A 24 -3.60 -9.39 -2.35
C LYS A 24 -3.63 -8.00 -3.00
N GLN A 25 -3.83 -7.94 -4.31
CA GLN A 25 -4.00 -6.66 -5.03
C GLN A 25 -5.26 -5.91 -4.59
N SER A 26 -6.38 -6.62 -4.42
CA SER A 26 -7.63 -6.04 -3.94
C SER A 26 -7.50 -5.49 -2.52
N ASP A 27 -6.83 -6.21 -1.62
CA ASP A 27 -6.57 -5.76 -0.25
C ASP A 27 -5.70 -4.48 -0.22
N GLU A 28 -4.71 -4.38 -1.11
CA GLU A 28 -3.88 -3.17 -1.24
C GLU A 28 -4.68 -1.97 -1.75
N ARG A 29 -5.53 -2.18 -2.76
CA ARG A 29 -6.47 -1.14 -3.24
C ARG A 29 -7.43 -0.69 -2.15
N LEU A 30 -8.02 -1.64 -1.42
CA LEU A 30 -8.96 -1.35 -0.34
C LEU A 30 -8.32 -0.50 0.76
N LYS A 31 -7.05 -0.77 1.12
CA LYS A 31 -6.31 0.06 2.08
C LYS A 31 -6.18 1.52 1.63
N LEU A 32 -5.98 1.75 0.33
CA LEU A 32 -5.92 3.10 -0.22
C LEU A 32 -7.29 3.78 -0.17
N GLU A 33 -8.35 3.09 -0.56
CA GLU A 33 -9.72 3.61 -0.50
C GLU A 33 -10.12 4.00 0.92
N ILE A 34 -9.80 3.16 1.92
CA ILE A 34 -10.05 3.46 3.33
C ILE A 34 -9.28 4.70 3.78
N LYS A 35 -8.00 4.85 3.40
CA LYS A 35 -7.22 6.05 3.72
C LYS A 35 -7.82 7.30 3.08
N VAL A 36 -8.23 7.21 1.82
CA VAL A 36 -8.86 8.31 1.09
C VAL A 36 -10.19 8.70 1.75
N ALA A 37 -11.04 7.72 2.07
CA ALA A 37 -12.30 7.94 2.77
C ALA A 37 -12.07 8.57 4.15
N HIS A 38 -11.10 8.07 4.92
CA HIS A 38 -10.74 8.62 6.23
C HIS A 38 -10.32 10.09 6.13
N ILE A 39 -9.49 10.46 5.13
CA ILE A 39 -9.09 11.85 4.90
C ILE A 39 -10.28 12.70 4.48
N ARG A 40 -11.15 12.21 3.60
CA ARG A 40 -12.36 12.94 3.14
C ARG A 40 -13.29 13.24 4.30
N THR A 41 -13.53 12.28 5.20
CA THR A 41 -14.38 12.48 6.38
C THR A 41 -13.72 13.44 7.39
N ARG A 42 -12.41 13.32 7.64
CA ARG A 42 -11.67 14.28 8.49
C ARG A 42 -11.61 15.70 7.93
N LYS A 43 -11.59 15.89 6.60
CA LYS A 43 -11.71 17.22 5.96
C LYS A 43 -13.04 17.91 6.24
N HIS A 44 -14.12 17.14 6.38
CA HIS A 44 -15.46 17.67 6.62
C HIS A 44 -15.80 17.81 8.11
N MET A 45 -15.15 17.06 9.00
CA MET A 45 -15.52 16.99 10.42
C MET A 45 -14.71 17.88 11.38
N GLU A 46 -13.80 18.75 10.93
CA GLU A 46 -12.97 19.58 11.83
C GLU A 46 -13.33 21.08 11.78
N PRO A 47 -14.05 21.64 12.78
CA PRO A 47 -14.32 23.07 12.91
C PRO A 47 -13.15 23.89 13.52
N GLY A 48 -11.93 23.36 13.58
CA GLY A 48 -10.81 24.04 14.27
C GLY A 48 -9.39 23.54 13.97
N GLY A 49 -9.18 22.69 12.95
CA GLY A 49 -7.88 22.09 12.66
C GLY A 49 -7.03 22.92 11.68
N SER A 50 -5.93 23.51 12.16
CA SER A 50 -4.99 24.33 11.37
C SER A 50 -4.59 23.72 10.01
N ARG A 51 -4.87 24.47 8.94
CA ARG A 51 -4.73 24.14 7.50
C ARG A 51 -3.33 23.66 7.06
N ARG A 52 -2.29 23.87 7.88
CA ARG A 52 -0.87 23.71 7.52
C ARG A 52 -0.29 22.29 7.72
N SER A 53 -0.85 21.44 8.57
CA SER A 53 -0.30 20.08 8.76
C SER A 53 -0.69 19.11 7.62
N TRP A 54 -1.78 19.42 6.91
CA TRP A 54 -2.42 18.53 5.95
C TRP A 54 -1.71 18.43 4.59
N GLN A 55 -1.17 19.55 4.10
CA GLN A 55 -0.41 19.57 2.84
C GLN A 55 0.82 18.65 2.90
N ARG A 56 1.45 18.55 4.07
CA ARG A 56 2.63 17.70 4.30
C ARG A 56 2.30 16.21 4.26
N MET A 57 1.13 15.78 4.75
CA MET A 57 0.68 14.38 4.69
C MET A 57 0.15 13.98 3.30
N ALA A 58 -0.57 14.88 2.62
CA ALA A 58 -1.05 14.62 1.26
C ALA A 58 0.13 14.50 0.27
N SER A 59 1.16 15.35 0.43
CA SER A 59 2.37 15.31 -0.41
C SER A 59 3.20 14.05 -0.17
N SER A 60 3.32 13.56 1.07
CA SER A 60 4.05 12.31 1.34
C SER A 60 3.36 11.06 0.75
N LEU A 61 2.03 11.05 0.64
CA LEU A 61 1.28 9.95 0.03
C LEU A 61 1.44 9.92 -1.50
N VAL A 62 1.58 11.08 -2.16
CA VAL A 62 1.82 11.15 -3.62
C VAL A 62 3.28 10.78 -3.97
N VAL A 63 4.24 11.13 -3.11
CA VAL A 63 5.68 10.87 -3.38
C VAL A 63 6.10 9.43 -3.07
N THR A 64 5.46 8.77 -2.10
CA THR A 64 5.83 7.39 -1.72
C THR A 64 5.21 6.30 -2.61
N ASP A 65 4.23 6.65 -3.45
CA ASP A 65 3.48 5.71 -4.29
C ASP A 65 4.05 5.59 -5.73
N TRP A 66 4.74 6.62 -6.24
CA TRP A 66 5.37 6.60 -7.57
C TRP A 66 6.47 5.53 -7.73
N HIS A 67 7.14 5.18 -6.64
CA HIS A 67 8.21 4.17 -6.66
C HIS A 67 7.69 2.72 -6.72
N VAL A 68 6.40 2.49 -6.46
CA VAL A 68 5.78 1.16 -6.55
C VAL A 68 5.22 0.91 -7.95
N PHE A 69 4.81 1.96 -8.67
CA PHE A 69 4.19 1.84 -9.99
C PHE A 69 5.19 1.66 -11.16
N VAL A 70 6.44 2.11 -11.05
CA VAL A 70 7.42 2.08 -12.16
C VAL A 70 8.18 0.74 -12.26
N ARG A 71 7.77 -0.31 -11.53
CA ARG A 71 8.52 -1.58 -11.49
C ARG A 71 7.68 -2.86 -11.47
N SER A 72 6.41 -2.78 -11.88
CA SER A 72 5.57 -3.95 -12.18
C SER A 72 5.39 -4.11 -13.68
#